data_AF-A0A453N3C1-F1
#
_entry.id   AF-A0A453N3C1-F1
#
_cell.length_a   1.000
_cell.length_b   1.000
_cell.length_c   1.000
_cell.angle_alpha   90.00
_cell.angle_beta   90.00
_cell.angle_gamma   90.00
#
_symmetry.space_group_name_H-M   'P 1'
#
loop_
_entity.id
_entity.type
_entity.pdbx_description
1 polymer ?
#
loop_
_entity_poly.entity_id
_entity_poly.type
_entity_poly.pdbx_seq_one_letter_code
_entity_poly.pdbx_strand_id
1 'polypeptide(L)'
;MHILQSFGDASGLRINLAKSTATPIHCNDIDLELVLQAFGGPIAHFPIRYLGLPITTGRLRLVHLQFILDRIRARLAGWKGRMMSMAGRRVL
;
A
#
# COMPACT_ATOMS: atom_id res chain seq x y z
N MET A 1 2.80 22.36 3.92
CA MET A 1 2.09 21.57 4.97
C MET A 1 0.95 22.30 5.67
N HIS A 2 0.76 23.62 5.48
CA HIS A 2 -0.28 24.39 6.18
C HIS A 2 -1.70 23.83 6.03
N ILE A 3 -2.10 23.42 4.82
CA ILE A 3 -3.44 22.87 4.55
C ILE A 3 -3.73 21.62 5.41
N LEU A 4 -2.73 20.73 5.53
CA LEU A 4 -2.88 19.49 6.27
C LEU A 4 -2.88 19.71 7.78
N GLN A 5 -2.18 20.74 8.26
CA GLN A 5 -2.27 21.20 9.65
C GLN A 5 -3.65 21.78 9.92
N SER A 6 -4.16 22.69 9.08
CA SER A 6 -5.51 23.26 9.23
C SER A 6 -6.60 22.18 9.20
N PHE A 7 -6.46 21.18 8.34
CA PHE A 7 -7.35 20.01 8.35
C PHE A 7 -7.26 19.23 9.66
N GLY A 8 -6.05 19.04 10.19
CA GLY A 8 -5.83 18.39 11.47
C GLY A 8 -6.44 19.17 12.63
N ASP A 9 -6.33 20.50 12.63
CA ASP A 9 -6.91 21.37 13.64
C ASP A 9 -8.45 21.34 13.62
N ALA A 10 -9.04 21.31 12.41
CA ALA A 10 -10.49 21.22 12.26
C ALA A 10 -11.07 19.82 12.56
N SER A 11 -10.33 18.76 12.27
CA SER A 11 -10.80 17.37 12.42
C SER A 11 -10.33 16.66 13.70
N GLY A 12 -9.34 17.22 14.41
CA GLY A 12 -8.63 16.56 15.50
C GLY A 12 -7.65 15.46 15.04
N LEU A 13 -7.45 15.27 13.73
CA LEU A 13 -6.55 14.26 13.17
C LEU A 13 -5.11 14.79 13.09
N ARG A 14 -4.13 13.88 13.16
CA ARG A 14 -2.71 14.22 12.93
C ARG A 14 -2.08 13.29 11.92
N ILE A 15 -1.23 13.88 11.08
CA ILE A 15 -0.47 13.13 10.09
C ILE A 15 0.66 12.37 10.76
N ASN A 16 0.82 11.11 10.38
CA ASN A 16 1.97 10.31 10.74
C ASN A 16 3.01 10.38 9.62
N LEU A 17 3.93 11.34 9.69
CA LEU A 17 4.97 11.54 8.67
C LEU A 17 5.90 10.33 8.51
N ALA A 18 6.05 9.49 9.53
CA ALA A 18 6.84 8.25 9.43
C ALA A 18 6.16 7.15 8.60
N LYS A 19 4.84 7.23 8.43
CA LYS A 19 4.05 6.29 7.60
C LYS A 19 3.57 6.91 6.29
N SER A 20 3.63 8.23 6.16
CA SER A 20 3.30 8.97 4.95
C SER A 20 4.53 9.05 4.04
N THR A 21 4.32 8.84 2.74
CA THR A 21 5.39 8.95 1.74
C THR A 21 4.87 9.73 0.53
N ALA A 22 5.78 10.43 -0.15
CA ALA A 22 5.53 11.02 -1.46
C ALA A 22 6.16 10.11 -2.51
N THR A 23 5.39 9.67 -3.51
CA THR A 23 5.88 8.80 -4.59
C THR A 23 5.70 9.52 -5.92
N PRO A 24 6.77 10.02 -6.57
CA PRO A 24 6.69 10.60 -7.90
C PRO A 24 6.34 9.53 -8.93
N ILE A 25 5.45 9.86 -9.87
CA ILE A 25 4.99 8.97 -10.94
C ILE A 25 5.04 9.77 -12.24
N HIS A 26 5.88 9.35 -13.19
CA HIS A 26 6.09 10.04 -14.48
C HIS A 26 6.53 11.52 -14.35
N CYS A 27 7.34 11.84 -13.33
CA CYS A 27 7.82 13.19 -13.05
C CYS A 27 9.22 13.46 -13.64
N ASN A 28 9.45 13.18 -14.93
CA ASN A 28 10.79 13.27 -15.52
C ASN A 28 11.31 14.70 -15.66
N ASP A 29 10.42 15.66 -15.92
CA ASP A 29 10.75 17.07 -16.19
C ASP A 29 10.36 17.98 -15.01
N ILE A 30 10.22 17.41 -13.81
CA ILE A 30 9.78 18.13 -12.61
C ILE A 30 10.93 18.15 -11.62
N ASP A 31 11.26 19.34 -11.12
CA ASP A 31 12.13 19.49 -9.96
C ASP A 31 11.38 19.00 -8.70
N LEU A 32 11.62 17.72 -8.38
CA LEU A 32 10.96 17.06 -7.27
C LEU A 32 11.38 17.63 -5.92
N GLU A 33 12.60 18.17 -5.82
CA GLU A 33 13.12 18.77 -4.58
C GLU A 33 12.37 20.06 -4.28
N LEU A 34 12.16 20.92 -5.30
CA LEU A 34 11.35 22.13 -5.19
C LEU A 34 9.89 21.80 -4.82
N VAL A 35 9.27 20.83 -5.50
CA VAL A 35 7.86 20.49 -5.30
C VAL A 35 7.61 19.85 -3.92
N LEU A 36 8.53 19.01 -3.45
CA LEU A 36 8.37 18.28 -2.19
C LEU A 36 9.05 18.96 -0.99
N GLN A 37 9.63 20.16 -1.17
CA GLN A 37 10.27 20.93 -0.12
C GLN A 37 9.41 21.05 1.15
N ALA A 38 8.09 21.19 0.98
CA ALA A 38 7.16 21.36 2.09
C ALA A 38 6.63 20.04 2.69
N PHE A 39 6.91 18.86 2.11
CA PHE A 39 6.34 17.57 2.53
C PHE A 39 7.01 17.00 3.78
N GLY A 40 8.32 17.20 3.97
CA GLY A 40 9.06 16.82 5.18
C GLY A 40 9.10 15.33 5.54
N GLY A 41 8.46 14.46 4.73
CA GLY A 41 8.45 13.01 4.89
C GLY A 41 9.29 12.28 3.82
N PRO A 42 9.43 10.95 3.94
CA PRO A 42 10.22 10.15 3.00
C PRO A 42 9.64 10.16 1.58
N ILE A 43 10.53 10.25 0.59
CA ILE A 43 10.21 10.09 -0.82
C ILE A 43 10.43 8.62 -1.19
N ALA A 44 9.40 7.96 -1.72
CA ALA A 44 9.45 6.56 -2.12
C ALA A 44 9.53 6.43 -3.65
N HIS A 45 10.11 5.34 -4.14
CA HIS A 45 10.24 5.07 -5.57
C HIS A 45 9.08 4.22 -6.08
N PHE A 46 8.55 4.60 -7.24
CA PHE A 46 7.55 3.82 -7.96
C PHE A 46 8.19 2.62 -8.69
N PRO A 47 7.56 1.44 -8.76
CA PRO A 47 6.22 1.09 -8.27
C PRO A 47 6.15 0.77 -6.77
N ILE A 48 5.08 1.22 -6.10
CA ILE A 48 4.82 0.98 -4.67
C ILE A 48 3.71 -0.05 -4.44
N ARG A 49 3.62 -0.58 -3.23
CA ARG A 49 2.46 -1.37 -2.77
C ARG A 49 1.58 -0.53 -1.86
N TYR A 50 0.28 -0.53 -2.12
CA TYR A 50 -0.72 0.11 -1.27
C TYR A 50 -1.82 -0.88 -0.93
N LEU A 51 -2.14 -1.00 0.36
CA LEU A 51 -3.10 -2.00 0.89
C LEU A 51 -2.81 -3.44 0.44
N GLY A 52 -1.54 -3.76 0.22
CA GLY A 52 -1.11 -5.09 -0.23
C GLY A 52 -1.32 -5.34 -1.73
N LEU A 53 -1.59 -4.31 -2.54
CA LEU A 53 -1.66 -4.39 -4.00
C LEU A 53 -0.57 -3.51 -4.63
N PRO A 54 0.10 -3.96 -5.70
CA PRO A 54 1.02 -3.11 -6.44
C PRO A 54 0.24 -2.01 -7.17
N ILE A 55 0.66 -0.77 -7.00
CA ILE A 55 0.21 0.34 -7.83
C ILE A 55 1.11 0.36 -9.07
N THR A 56 0.49 0.26 -10.25
CA THR A 56 1.18 0.28 -11.55
C THR A 56 0.54 1.31 -12.46
N THR A 57 1.32 1.92 -13.35
CA THR A 57 0.81 2.88 -14.36
C THR A 57 0.16 2.18 -15.55
N GLY A 58 0.52 0.92 -15.80
CA GLY A 58 -0.07 0.07 -16.83
C GLY A 58 -1.15 -0.89 -16.33
N ARG A 59 -1.70 -1.68 -17.25
CA ARG A 59 -2.69 -2.73 -16.93
C ARG A 59 -2.06 -3.80 -16.04
N LEU A 60 -2.71 -4.06 -14.92
CA LEU A 60 -2.30 -5.10 -14.00
C LEU A 60 -2.50 -6.49 -14.63
N ARG A 61 -1.46 -7.32 -14.59
CA ARG A 61 -1.51 -8.71 -15.06
C ARG A 61 -1.54 -9.64 -13.86
N LEU A 62 -2.09 -10.84 -14.06
CA LEU A 62 -2.20 -11.87 -13.02
C LEU A 62 -0.83 -12.21 -12.40
N VAL A 63 0.23 -12.17 -13.21
CA VAL A 63 1.63 -12.37 -12.75
C VAL A 63 2.06 -11.35 -11.68
N HIS A 64 1.54 -10.13 -11.70
CA HIS A 64 1.86 -9.10 -10.68
C HIS A 64 1.16 -9.40 -9.35
N LEU A 65 0.09 -10.21 -9.36
CA LEU A 65 -0.69 -10.61 -8.17
C LEU A 65 -0.29 -11.99 -7.63
N GLN A 66 0.75 -12.61 -8.19
CA GLN A 66 1.19 -13.96 -7.80
C GLN A 66 1.45 -14.07 -6.29
N PHE A 67 2.02 -13.03 -5.68
CA PHE A 67 2.27 -12.98 -4.23
C PHE A 67 0.98 -13.09 -3.39
N ILE A 68 -0.16 -12.59 -3.88
CA ILE A 68 -1.45 -12.73 -3.20
C ILE A 68 -1.94 -14.16 -3.31
N LEU A 69 -1.84 -14.75 -4.51
CA LEU A 69 -2.22 -16.14 -4.74
C LEU A 69 -1.39 -17.08 -3.86
N ASP A 70 -0.08 -16.84 -3.74
CA ASP A 70 0.80 -17.65 -2.90
C ASP A 70 0.46 -17.48 -1.41
N ARG A 71 0.10 -16.28 -0.96
CA ARG A 71 -0.37 -16.05 0.41
C ARG A 71 -1.68 -16.78 0.70
N ILE A 72 -2.62 -16.79 -0.25
CA ILE A 72 -3.89 -17.53 -0.13
C ILE A 72 -3.61 -19.03 -0.09
N ARG A 73 -2.78 -19.55 -1.00
CA ARG A 73 -2.37 -20.97 -1.04
C ARG A 73 -1.67 -21.39 0.25
N ALA A 74 -0.74 -20.58 0.78
CA ALA A 74 -0.05 -20.85 2.03
C ALA A 74 -1.03 -20.92 3.22
N ARG A 75 -2.01 -20.01 3.27
CA ARG A 75 -3.09 -20.09 4.26
C ARG A 75 -3.88 -21.38 4.10
N LEU A 76 -4.33 -21.74 2.91
CA LEU A 76 -5.08 -22.98 2.68
C LEU A 76 -4.25 -24.26 3.01
N ALA A 77 -2.96 -24.27 2.68
CA ALA A 77 -2.08 -25.41 2.95
C ALA A 77 -1.92 -25.66 4.46
N GLY A 78 -1.74 -24.61 5.26
CA GLY A 78 -1.69 -24.71 6.72
C GLY A 78 -2.97 -25.31 7.34
N TRP A 79 -4.10 -25.22 6.64
CA TRP A 79 -5.39 -25.72 7.09
C TRP A 79 -5.68 -27.14 6.62
N LYS A 80 -5.02 -27.61 5.55
CA LYS A 80 -5.01 -29.03 5.20
C LYS A 80 -4.22 -29.84 6.24
N GLY A 81 -3.17 -29.25 6.82
CA GLY A 81 -2.33 -29.86 7.86
C GLY A 81 -2.91 -29.81 9.28
N ARG A 82 -3.78 -28.84 9.59
CA ARG A 82 -4.55 -28.80 10.85
C ARG A 82 -5.87 -29.51 10.62
N MET A 83 -6.18 -30.53 11.41
CA MET A 83 -7.40 -31.35 11.29
C MET A 83 -8.67 -30.52 11.54
N MET A 84 -9.09 -29.72 10.56
CA MET A 84 -10.32 -28.95 10.59
C MET A 84 -11.50 -29.87 10.27
N SER A 85 -12.55 -29.78 11.09
CA SER A 85 -13.81 -30.50 10.85
C SER A 85 -14.39 -30.17 9.47
N MET A 86 -15.19 -31.06 8.91
CA MET A 86 -15.81 -30.85 7.59
C MET A 86 -16.69 -29.59 7.56
N ALA A 87 -17.36 -29.27 8.66
CA ALA A 87 -18.12 -28.03 8.82
C ALA A 87 -17.21 -26.79 8.77
N GLY A 88 -16.08 -26.82 9.49
CA GLY A 88 -15.09 -25.74 9.48
C GLY A 88 -14.44 -25.52 8.10
N ARG A 89 -14.42 -26.55 7.26
CA ARG A 89 -13.92 -26.47 5.86
C ARG A 89 -14.91 -25.89 4.87
N ARG A 90 -16.22 -25.90 5.15
CA ARG A 90 -17.30 -25.55 4.19
C ARG A 90 -17.77 -24.09 4.29
N VAL A 91 -17.49 -23.42 5.41
CA VAL A 91 -17.91 -22.03 5.67
C VAL A 91 -16.92 -21.01 5.07
N LEU A 92 -15.76 -21.47 4.61
CA LEU A 92 -14.75 -20.68 3.91
C LEU A 92 -14.91 -20.78 2.40
#